data_AF-A0A0E3Q104-F1
#
_entry.id   AF-A0A0E3Q104-F1
#
_cell.length_a   1.000
_cell.length_b   1.000
_cell.length_c   1.000
_cell.angle_alpha   90.00
_cell.angle_beta   90.00
_cell.angle_gamma   90.00
#
_symmetry.space_group_name_H-M   'P 1'
#
loop_
_entity.id
_entity.type
_entity.pdbx_description
1 polymer ?
#
loop_
_entity_poly.entity_id
_entity_poly.type
_entity_poly.pdbx_seq_one_letter_code
_entity_poly.pdbx_strand_id
1 'polypeptide(L)'
;MIEILKILFTMPFLLYGCYTDLKERRVSNKVWKYMLASGSVFVIYEVFTGGLPYVKSLILSSVIVFISIYILFQLGAFGGGDAKGLIVLSILFPLYPVFLFSGKVYPLLGLPPIGLFTFTVLENALLITVLVPLGMFFYNLLHFSPQMLKNPLYMFIGYRTEVFSLKNKEHLGLLEKFELDENGAVTRKFARSGLDFDANRKPELEEYVKKGLIEKDIWVTPGLPFMLSITAGFITAVIFGDLIFYAVFNLIGS
;
A
#
# COMPACT_ATOMS: atom_id res chain seq x y z
N MET A 1 -0.98 28.68 0.04
CA MET A 1 -2.38 28.50 -0.39
C MET A 1 -2.48 27.51 -1.56
N ILE A 2 -1.62 27.62 -2.58
CA ILE A 2 -1.58 26.65 -3.69
C ILE A 2 -1.29 25.21 -3.25
N GLU A 3 -0.42 25.01 -2.26
CA GLU A 3 -0.14 23.67 -1.71
C GLU A 3 -1.40 22.94 -1.23
N ILE A 4 -2.27 23.63 -0.49
CA ILE A 4 -3.53 23.08 0.01
C ILE A 4 -4.44 22.69 -1.16
N LEU A 5 -4.50 23.52 -2.21
CA LEU A 5 -5.29 23.22 -3.41
C LEU A 5 -4.77 21.98 -4.13
N LYS A 6 -3.45 21.84 -4.28
CA LYS A 6 -2.81 20.66 -4.88
C LYS A 6 -3.10 19.40 -4.07
N ILE A 7 -3.03 19.48 -2.73
CA ILE A 7 -3.34 18.37 -1.82
C ILE A 7 -4.81 17.95 -1.99
N LEU A 8 -5.75 18.90 -1.90
CA LEU A 8 -7.18 18.63 -2.05
C LEU A 8 -7.53 18.10 -3.45
N PHE A 9 -6.84 18.57 -4.48
CA PHE A 9 -6.99 18.06 -5.85
C PHE A 9 -6.48 16.62 -5.99
N THR A 10 -5.37 16.28 -5.33
CA THR A 10 -4.72 14.96 -5.47
C THR A 10 -5.47 13.87 -4.71
N MET A 11 -6.04 14.20 -3.55
CA MET A 11 -6.72 13.25 -2.66
C MET A 11 -7.80 12.40 -3.35
N PRO A 12 -8.76 12.97 -4.12
CA PRO A 12 -9.75 12.17 -4.85
C PRO A 12 -9.17 11.13 -5.80
N PHE A 13 -8.07 11.43 -6.49
CA PHE A 13 -7.43 10.48 -7.41
C PHE A 13 -6.79 9.31 -6.65
N LEU A 14 -6.14 9.58 -5.51
CA LEU A 14 -5.54 8.55 -4.67
C LEU A 14 -6.63 7.67 -4.02
N LEU A 15 -7.70 8.28 -3.51
CA LEU A 15 -8.85 7.55 -2.94
C LEU A 15 -9.58 6.72 -3.99
N TYR A 16 -9.78 7.26 -5.20
CA TYR A 16 -10.34 6.51 -6.31
C TYR A 16 -9.42 5.36 -6.72
N GLY A 17 -8.10 5.60 -6.76
CA GLY A 17 -7.09 4.56 -6.93
C GLY A 17 -7.26 3.43 -5.92
N CYS A 18 -7.33 3.75 -4.63
CA CYS A 18 -7.59 2.77 -3.56
C CYS A 18 -8.88 1.99 -3.79
N TYR A 19 -9.97 2.67 -4.13
CA TYR A 19 -11.25 2.03 -4.38
C TYR A 19 -11.17 1.05 -5.56
N THR A 20 -10.58 1.46 -6.68
CA THR A 20 -10.39 0.57 -7.84
C THR A 20 -9.44 -0.58 -7.55
N ASP A 21 -8.40 -0.36 -6.75
CA ASP A 21 -7.44 -1.41 -6.42
C ASP A 21 -8.01 -2.43 -5.42
N LEU A 22 -8.86 -1.97 -4.49
CA LEU A 22 -9.61 -2.84 -3.58
C LEU A 22 -10.63 -3.71 -4.33
N LYS A 23 -11.32 -3.15 -5.33
CA LYS A 23 -12.41 -3.82 -6.05
C LYS A 23 -11.93 -4.66 -7.24
N GLU A 24 -10.97 -4.15 -8.01
CA GLU A 24 -10.56 -4.72 -9.30
C GLU A 24 -9.12 -5.23 -9.29
N ARG A 25 -8.38 -5.05 -8.18
CA ARG A 25 -6.93 -5.38 -8.05
C ARG A 25 -6.03 -4.67 -9.06
N ARG A 26 -6.54 -3.62 -9.70
CA ARG A 26 -5.85 -2.86 -10.74
C ARG A 26 -6.30 -1.41 -10.72
N VAL A 27 -5.34 -0.49 -10.79
CA VAL A 27 -5.60 0.93 -11.04
C VAL A 27 -5.43 1.22 -12.54
N SER A 28 -6.48 1.79 -13.15
CA SER A 28 -6.44 2.15 -14.57
C SER A 28 -5.44 3.27 -14.87
N ASN A 29 -4.66 3.10 -15.94
CA ASN A 29 -3.74 4.14 -16.43
C ASN A 29 -4.43 5.48 -16.72
N LYS A 30 -5.74 5.48 -16.98
CA LYS A 30 -6.51 6.70 -17.24
C LYS A 30 -6.52 7.63 -16.02
N VAL A 31 -6.57 7.09 -14.80
CA VAL A 31 -6.59 7.87 -13.55
C VAL A 31 -5.37 8.79 -13.48
N TRP A 32 -4.18 8.21 -13.66
CA TRP A 32 -2.92 8.95 -13.62
C TRP A 32 -2.75 9.93 -14.77
N LYS A 33 -3.23 9.58 -15.97
CA LYS A 33 -3.23 10.52 -17.12
C LYS A 33 -4.10 11.74 -16.84
N TYR A 34 -5.31 11.54 -16.31
CA TYR A 34 -6.20 12.65 -15.99
C TYR A 34 -5.66 13.49 -14.83
N MET A 35 -5.11 12.86 -13.80
CA MET A 35 -4.45 13.54 -12.68
C MET A 35 -3.29 14.42 -13.18
N LEU A 36 -2.43 13.88 -14.05
CA LEU A 36 -1.31 14.64 -14.62
C LEU A 36 -1.80 15.77 -15.53
N ALA A 37 -2.72 15.48 -16.47
CA ALA A 37 -3.19 16.47 -17.42
C ALA A 37 -3.90 17.65 -16.75
N SER A 38 -4.81 17.37 -15.81
CA SER A 38 -5.52 18.44 -15.09
C SER A 38 -4.63 19.11 -14.03
N GLY A 39 -3.76 18.36 -13.35
CA GLY A 39 -2.82 18.89 -12.36
C GLY A 39 -1.66 19.70 -12.95
N SER A 40 -1.38 19.56 -14.26
CA SER A 40 -0.35 20.35 -14.97
C SER A 40 -0.59 21.86 -14.87
N VAL A 41 -1.83 22.30 -14.66
CA VAL A 41 -2.16 23.72 -14.43
C VAL A 41 -1.42 24.27 -13.21
N PHE A 42 -1.32 23.50 -12.12
CA PHE A 42 -0.56 23.90 -10.93
C PHE A 42 0.93 24.00 -11.23
N VAL A 43 1.48 23.00 -11.93
CA VAL A 43 2.90 22.97 -12.29
C VAL A 43 3.26 24.16 -13.16
N ILE A 44 2.44 24.46 -14.18
CA ILE A 44 2.64 25.61 -15.07
C ILE A 44 2.61 26.91 -14.27
N TYR A 45 1.61 27.08 -13.40
CA TYR A 45 1.53 28.26 -12.54
C TYR A 45 2.79 28.42 -11.68
N GLU A 46 3.25 27.36 -11.04
CA GLU A 46 4.44 27.38 -10.19
C GLU A 46 5.74 27.61 -10.96
N VAL A 47 5.81 27.16 -12.22
CA VAL A 47 6.93 27.52 -13.12
C VAL A 47 6.96 29.03 -13.37
N PHE A 48 5.80 29.66 -13.60
CA PHE A 48 5.74 31.11 -13.82
C PHE A 48 6.04 31.92 -12.55
N THR A 49 5.56 31.47 -11.38
CA THR A 49 5.77 32.21 -10.13
C THR A 49 7.11 31.91 -9.46
N GLY A 50 7.56 30.66 -9.51
CA GLY A 50 8.78 30.17 -8.86
C GLY A 50 10.02 30.24 -9.75
N GLY A 51 9.86 30.42 -11.06
CA GLY A 51 10.95 30.64 -12.00
C GLY A 51 11.97 29.50 -12.07
N LEU A 52 13.24 29.85 -12.35
CA LEU A 52 14.32 28.89 -12.57
C LEU A 52 14.57 27.92 -11.40
N PRO A 53 14.54 28.36 -10.11
CA PRO A 53 14.70 27.43 -8.98
C PRO A 53 13.64 26.33 -8.96
N TYR A 54 12.37 26.67 -9.17
CA TYR A 54 11.29 25.69 -9.20
C TYR A 54 11.47 24.70 -10.36
N VAL A 55 11.82 25.19 -11.55
CA VAL A 55 12.08 24.33 -12.72
C VAL A 55 13.22 23.35 -12.45
N LYS A 56 14.30 23.80 -11.80
CA LYS A 56 15.40 22.92 -11.41
C LYS A 56 14.93 21.82 -10.46
N SER A 57 14.18 22.18 -9.42
CA SER A 57 13.61 21.21 -8.46
C SER A 57 12.63 20.24 -9.13
N LEU A 58 11.80 20.72 -10.06
CA LEU A 58 10.87 19.90 -10.82
C LEU A 58 11.61 18.85 -11.67
N ILE A 59 12.61 19.27 -12.44
CA ILE A 59 13.41 18.36 -13.27
C ILE A 59 14.16 17.35 -12.39
N LEU A 60 14.82 17.84 -11.33
CA LEU A 60 15.59 17.00 -10.42
C LEU A 60 14.71 15.94 -9.76
N SER A 61 13.59 16.37 -9.18
CA SER A 61 12.63 15.48 -8.51
C SER A 61 12.04 14.46 -9.48
N SER A 62 11.55 14.92 -10.64
CA SER A 62 10.95 14.04 -11.64
C SER A 62 11.94 12.98 -12.15
N VAL A 63 13.18 13.35 -12.42
CA VAL A 63 14.21 12.42 -12.92
C VAL A 63 14.63 11.42 -11.83
N ILE A 64 14.96 11.91 -10.64
CA ILE A 64 15.41 11.05 -9.54
C ILE A 64 14.30 10.07 -9.14
N VAL A 65 13.09 10.58 -8.92
CA VAL A 65 11.95 9.74 -8.52
C VAL A 65 11.61 8.75 -9.63
N PHE A 66 11.58 9.17 -10.90
CA PHE A 66 11.32 8.26 -12.01
C PHE A 66 12.33 7.10 -12.04
N ILE A 67 13.63 7.39 -11.94
CA ILE A 67 14.68 6.35 -11.96
C ILE A 67 14.52 5.41 -10.76
N SER A 68 14.38 5.94 -9.55
CA SER A 68 14.24 5.14 -8.33
C SER A 68 12.99 4.27 -8.36
N ILE A 69 11.84 4.84 -8.71
CA ILE A 69 10.57 4.10 -8.81
C ILE A 69 10.61 3.07 -9.92
N TYR A 70 11.23 3.37 -11.07
CA TYR A 70 11.39 2.42 -12.16
C TYR A 70 12.26 1.23 -11.76
N ILE A 71 13.38 1.46 -11.07
CA ILE A 71 14.23 0.39 -10.55
C ILE A 71 13.44 -0.49 -9.57
N LEU A 72 12.74 0.11 -8.60
CA LEU A 72 11.92 -0.63 -7.63
C LEU A 72 10.81 -1.43 -8.31
N PHE A 73 10.18 -0.87 -9.35
CA PHE A 73 9.19 -1.58 -10.16
C PHE A 73 9.80 -2.80 -10.87
N GLN A 74 10.99 -2.67 -11.46
CA GLN A 74 11.68 -3.80 -12.11
C GLN A 74 12.10 -4.89 -11.11
N LEU A 75 12.41 -4.51 -9.86
CA LEU A 75 12.67 -5.43 -8.76
C LEU A 75 11.39 -6.09 -8.21
N GLY A 76 10.21 -5.70 -8.72
CA GLY A 76 8.92 -6.27 -8.30
C GLY A 76 8.42 -5.76 -6.95
N ALA A 77 8.87 -4.59 -6.49
CA ALA A 77 8.48 -4.04 -5.18
C ALA A 77 6.98 -3.66 -5.11
N PHE A 78 6.40 -3.22 -6.23
CA PHE A 78 4.99 -2.84 -6.34
C PHE A 78 4.51 -2.85 -7.80
N GLY A 79 3.20 -2.69 -8.01
CA GLY A 79 2.58 -2.79 -9.32
C GLY A 79 2.85 -1.58 -10.22
N GLY A 80 2.64 -1.75 -11.53
CA GLY A 80 2.82 -0.66 -12.50
C GLY A 80 1.81 0.48 -12.35
N GLY A 81 0.64 0.22 -11.74
CA GLY A 81 -0.34 1.24 -11.36
C GLY A 81 0.21 2.15 -10.27
N ASP A 82 0.72 1.55 -9.19
CA ASP A 82 1.34 2.25 -8.05
C ASP A 82 2.53 3.10 -8.50
N ALA A 83 3.42 2.51 -9.32
CA ALA A 83 4.60 3.17 -9.86
C ALA A 83 4.24 4.46 -10.62
N LYS A 84 3.22 4.40 -11.48
CA LYS A 84 2.75 5.58 -12.23
C LYS A 84 2.14 6.63 -11.32
N GLY A 85 1.41 6.23 -10.28
CA GLY A 85 0.87 7.15 -9.29
C GLY A 85 1.98 7.94 -8.59
N LEU A 86 3.03 7.26 -8.13
CA LEU A 86 4.19 7.90 -7.50
C LEU A 86 4.94 8.82 -8.47
N ILE A 87 5.13 8.43 -9.73
CA ILE A 87 5.78 9.29 -10.74
C ILE A 87 4.95 10.57 -10.98
N VAL A 88 3.63 10.45 -11.15
CA VAL A 88 2.77 11.64 -11.30
C VAL A 88 2.81 12.51 -10.05
N LEU A 89 2.88 11.90 -8.86
CA LEU A 89 3.02 12.61 -7.60
C LEU A 89 4.31 13.45 -7.54
N SER A 90 5.45 12.92 -8.01
CA SER A 90 6.71 13.71 -8.04
C SER A 90 6.68 14.90 -8.98
N ILE A 91 5.84 14.85 -10.02
CA ILE A 91 5.67 15.97 -10.95
C ILE A 91 4.80 17.06 -10.31
N LEU A 92 3.72 16.67 -9.63
CA LEU A 92 2.83 17.62 -8.95
C LEU A 92 3.47 18.19 -7.68
N PHE A 93 4.26 17.40 -6.95
CA PHE A 93 4.92 17.78 -5.71
C PHE A 93 6.42 17.50 -5.81
N PRO A 94 7.17 18.37 -6.52
CA PRO A 94 8.61 18.16 -6.68
C PRO A 94 9.35 18.31 -5.35
N LEU A 95 8.86 19.18 -4.48
CA LEU A 95 9.34 19.40 -3.11
C LEU A 95 8.18 19.29 -2.12
N TYR A 96 8.53 19.30 -0.84
CA TYR A 96 7.55 19.28 0.24
C TYR A 96 6.52 20.42 0.18
N PRO A 97 5.21 20.12 0.24
CA PRO A 97 4.18 21.14 0.31
C PRO A 97 4.12 21.73 1.72
N VAL A 98 4.77 22.88 1.92
CA VAL A 98 4.74 23.61 3.21
C VAL A 98 3.57 24.58 3.22
N PHE A 99 2.68 24.47 4.21
CA PHE A 99 1.55 25.37 4.35
C PHE A 99 1.23 25.69 5.81
N LEU A 100 0.66 26.88 6.01
CA LEU A 100 0.13 27.32 7.29
C LEU A 100 -1.37 27.01 7.34
N PHE A 101 -1.82 26.28 8.36
CA PHE A 101 -3.24 26.01 8.60
C PHE A 101 -3.53 26.07 10.09
N SER A 102 -4.58 26.80 10.48
CA SER A 102 -4.99 26.96 11.88
C SER A 102 -3.85 27.39 12.83
N GLY A 103 -2.95 28.26 12.36
CA GLY A 103 -1.82 28.78 13.14
C GLY A 103 -0.63 27.81 13.30
N LYS A 104 -0.67 26.64 12.66
CA LYS A 104 0.43 25.66 12.65
C LYS A 104 1.02 25.52 11.25
N VAL A 105 2.33 25.32 11.18
CA VAL A 105 3.04 25.00 9.94
C VAL A 105 3.04 23.49 9.76
N TYR A 106 2.66 23.03 8.58
CA TYR A 106 2.68 21.64 8.17
C TYR A 106 3.79 21.39 7.15
N PRO A 107 4.47 20.23 7.19
CA PRO A 107 4.28 19.10 8.12
C PRO A 107 4.69 19.39 9.58
N LEU A 108 3.98 18.77 10.54
CA LEU A 108 4.11 19.06 11.98
C LEU A 108 5.46 18.66 12.58
N LEU A 109 6.11 17.60 12.09
CA LEU A 109 7.38 17.10 12.64
C LEU A 109 8.59 17.69 11.91
N GLY A 110 8.38 18.64 11.01
CA GLY A 110 9.42 19.29 10.23
C GLY A 110 9.69 18.63 8.88
N LEU A 111 10.71 19.16 8.20
CA LEU A 111 11.06 18.78 6.84
C LEU A 111 12.25 17.80 6.83
N PRO A 112 12.19 16.73 6.02
CA PRO A 112 13.33 15.82 5.88
C PRO A 112 14.46 16.48 5.08
N PRO A 113 15.73 16.05 5.28
CA PRO A 113 16.90 16.67 4.64
C PRO A 113 16.88 16.64 3.11
N ILE A 114 16.32 15.57 2.52
CA ILE A 114 16.28 15.38 1.06
C ILE A 114 15.19 16.28 0.42
N GLY A 115 14.11 16.58 1.14
CA GLY A 115 13.04 17.46 0.69
C GLY A 115 12.18 16.95 -0.48
N LEU A 116 12.45 15.74 -1.01
CA LEU A 116 11.66 15.11 -2.07
C LEU A 116 10.42 14.46 -1.48
N PHE A 117 9.26 15.11 -1.68
CA PHE A 117 8.00 14.71 -1.05
C PHE A 117 7.61 13.26 -1.36
N THR A 118 7.69 12.84 -2.63
CA THR A 118 7.29 11.49 -3.04
C THR A 118 8.11 10.38 -2.37
N PHE A 119 9.36 10.63 -2.01
CA PHE A 119 10.16 9.64 -1.28
C PHE A 119 9.64 9.45 0.14
N THR A 120 9.28 10.51 0.84
CA THR A 120 8.65 10.34 2.15
C THR A 120 7.27 9.68 2.04
N VAL A 121 6.50 9.96 0.99
CA VAL A 121 5.23 9.24 0.75
C VAL A 121 5.48 7.75 0.61
N LEU A 122 6.49 7.36 -0.19
CA LEU A 122 6.87 5.96 -0.34
C LEU A 122 7.38 5.35 0.97
N GLU A 123 8.23 6.05 1.69
CA GLU A 123 8.78 5.61 2.98
C GLU A 123 7.69 5.37 4.03
N ASN A 124 6.81 6.35 4.22
CA ASN A 124 5.68 6.22 5.12
C ASN A 124 4.74 5.08 4.68
N ALA A 125 4.53 4.90 3.37
CA ALA A 125 3.74 3.79 2.83
C ALA A 125 4.37 2.43 3.14
N LEU A 126 5.69 2.30 3.01
CA LEU A 126 6.42 1.09 3.38
C LEU A 126 6.31 0.82 4.88
N LEU A 127 6.47 1.85 5.73
CA LEU A 127 6.29 1.73 7.17
C LEU A 127 4.89 1.20 7.52
N ILE A 128 3.84 1.78 6.93
CA ILE A 128 2.46 1.34 7.13
C ILE A 128 2.27 -0.12 6.68
N THR A 129 2.89 -0.50 5.56
CA THR A 129 2.83 -1.89 5.06
C THR A 129 3.50 -2.88 6.01
N VAL A 130 4.58 -2.48 6.69
CA VAL A 130 5.22 -3.30 7.74
C VAL A 130 4.37 -3.41 9.00
N LEU A 131 3.56 -2.39 9.32
CA LEU A 131 2.64 -2.43 10.45
C LEU A 131 1.42 -3.34 10.22
N VAL A 132 1.04 -3.60 8.97
CA VAL A 132 -0.10 -4.46 8.63
C VAL A 132 0.04 -5.89 9.18
N PRO A 133 1.16 -6.62 8.95
CA PRO A 133 1.38 -7.93 9.56
C PRO A 133 1.33 -7.93 11.09
N LEU A 134 1.79 -6.85 11.72
CA LEU A 134 1.70 -6.71 13.18
C LEU A 134 0.24 -6.55 13.62
N GLY A 135 -0.55 -5.74 12.92
CA GLY A 135 -1.99 -5.62 13.15
C GLY A 135 -2.72 -6.95 13.00
N MET A 136 -2.37 -7.74 11.97
CA MET A 136 -2.89 -9.10 11.79
C MET A 136 -2.52 -10.02 12.95
N PHE A 137 -1.29 -9.94 13.46
CA PHE A 137 -0.87 -10.72 14.62
C PHE A 137 -1.71 -10.41 15.86
N PHE A 138 -1.93 -9.12 16.17
CA PHE A 138 -2.78 -8.73 17.30
C PHE A 138 -4.25 -9.15 17.09
N TYR A 139 -4.79 -9.03 15.87
CA TYR A 139 -6.13 -9.50 15.55
C TYR A 139 -6.28 -11.02 15.83
N ASN A 140 -5.27 -11.79 15.46
CA ASN A 140 -5.21 -13.23 15.70
C ASN A 140 -5.02 -13.60 17.18
N LEU A 141 -4.34 -12.77 17.97
CA LEU A 141 -4.27 -12.96 19.42
C LEU A 141 -5.62 -12.73 20.10
N LEU A 142 -6.41 -11.78 19.61
CA LEU A 142 -7.76 -11.52 20.12
C LEU A 142 -8.75 -12.64 19.76
N HIS A 143 -8.57 -13.26 18.58
CA HIS A 143 -9.38 -14.39 18.09
C HIS A 143 -8.62 -15.73 18.20
N PHE A 144 -7.88 -15.89 19.29
CA PHE A 144 -6.95 -17.00 19.43
C PHE A 144 -7.65 -18.36 19.45
N SER A 145 -7.08 -19.30 18.71
CA SER A 145 -7.47 -20.71 18.66
C SER A 145 -6.23 -21.56 18.93
N PRO A 146 -6.29 -22.60 19.80
CA PRO A 146 -5.14 -23.46 20.11
C PRO A 146 -4.47 -24.06 18.88
N GLN A 147 -5.23 -24.28 17.80
CA GLN A 147 -4.74 -24.79 16.52
C GLN A 147 -3.78 -23.82 15.82
N MET A 148 -3.79 -22.52 16.15
CA MET A 148 -2.91 -21.51 15.57
C MET A 148 -1.45 -21.66 16.03
N LEU A 149 -1.23 -22.25 17.21
CA LEU A 149 0.12 -22.56 17.71
C LEU A 149 0.88 -23.56 16.85
N LYS A 150 0.20 -24.32 15.98
CA LYS A 150 0.86 -25.22 15.03
C LYS A 150 1.72 -24.45 14.03
N ASN A 151 1.29 -23.24 13.63
CA ASN A 151 1.97 -22.40 12.64
C ASN A 151 1.92 -20.92 13.09
N PRO A 152 2.71 -20.51 14.10
CA PRO A 152 2.62 -19.16 14.68
C PRO A 152 2.98 -18.06 13.67
N LEU A 153 3.80 -18.36 12.66
CA LEU A 153 4.14 -17.40 11.60
C LEU A 153 2.94 -17.00 10.75
N TYR A 154 1.94 -17.87 10.59
CA TYR A 154 0.74 -17.54 9.80
C TYR A 154 -0.11 -16.47 10.46
N MET A 155 0.03 -16.29 11.78
CA MET A 155 -0.65 -15.23 12.52
C MET A 155 -0.23 -13.82 12.07
N PHE A 156 0.94 -13.66 11.45
CA PHE A 156 1.37 -12.37 10.91
C PHE A 156 0.85 -12.13 9.48
N ILE A 157 0.52 -13.19 8.73
CA ILE A 157 0.27 -13.10 7.29
C ILE A 157 -1.23 -13.16 6.97
N GLY A 158 -2.01 -13.87 7.78
CA GLY A 158 -3.42 -14.09 7.53
C GLY A 158 -4.19 -14.42 8.79
N TYR A 159 -5.44 -14.83 8.65
CA TYR A 159 -6.32 -15.21 9.74
C TYR A 159 -7.08 -16.49 9.38
N ARG A 160 -7.69 -17.13 10.38
CA ARG A 160 -8.52 -18.32 10.15
C ARG A 160 -9.97 -17.93 9.87
N THR A 161 -10.56 -18.53 8.84
CA THR A 161 -11.98 -18.35 8.51
C THR A 161 -12.59 -19.69 8.08
N GLU A 162 -13.89 -19.85 8.32
CA GLU A 162 -14.63 -21.03 7.90
C GLU A 162 -14.75 -21.10 6.37
N VAL A 163 -14.58 -22.29 5.80
CA VAL A 163 -14.68 -22.52 4.34
C VAL A 163 -16.05 -22.08 3.79
N PHE A 164 -17.14 -22.36 4.51
CA PHE A 164 -18.49 -21.98 4.07
C PHE A 164 -18.74 -20.47 4.07
N SER A 165 -17.99 -19.71 4.87
CA SER A 165 -18.09 -18.25 4.93
C SER A 165 -17.39 -17.55 3.76
N LEU A 166 -16.53 -18.28 3.02
CA LEU A 166 -15.73 -17.73 1.92
C LEU A 166 -16.61 -17.16 0.82
N LYS A 167 -17.72 -17.82 0.46
CA LYS A 167 -18.66 -17.36 -0.59
C LYS A 167 -19.09 -15.90 -0.47
N ASN A 168 -19.08 -15.34 0.74
CA ASN A 168 -19.50 -13.96 1.02
C ASN A 168 -18.32 -12.96 1.11
N LYS A 169 -17.06 -13.41 1.01
CA LYS A 169 -15.85 -12.61 1.24
C LYS A 169 -14.92 -12.62 0.03
N GLU A 170 -14.96 -11.59 -0.78
CA GLU A 170 -14.11 -11.50 -1.97
C GLU A 170 -12.64 -11.20 -1.64
N HIS A 171 -11.74 -11.55 -2.56
CA HIS A 171 -10.33 -11.16 -2.58
C HIS A 171 -9.46 -11.69 -1.42
N LEU A 172 -9.79 -12.88 -0.92
CA LEU A 172 -8.99 -13.61 0.05
C LEU A 172 -8.08 -14.62 -0.65
N GLY A 173 -6.78 -14.53 -0.38
CA GLY A 173 -5.80 -15.52 -0.82
C GLY A 173 -5.74 -16.72 0.13
N LEU A 174 -5.56 -17.92 -0.40
CA LEU A 174 -5.27 -19.11 0.42
C LEU A 174 -3.79 -19.13 0.84
N LEU A 175 -3.52 -19.31 2.14
CA LEU A 175 -2.14 -19.47 2.64
C LEU A 175 -1.62 -20.90 2.52
N GLU A 176 -2.53 -21.87 2.41
CA GLU A 176 -2.22 -23.29 2.30
C GLU A 176 -2.71 -23.81 0.94
N LYS A 177 -1.83 -24.52 0.22
CA LYS A 177 -2.18 -25.31 -0.94
C LYS A 177 -2.53 -26.72 -0.47
N PHE A 178 -3.70 -27.19 -0.88
CA PHE A 178 -4.18 -28.54 -0.62
C PHE A 178 -3.98 -29.36 -1.89
N GLU A 179 -3.04 -30.30 -1.88
CA GLU A 179 -2.80 -31.26 -2.96
C GLU A 179 -3.26 -32.65 -2.49
N LEU A 180 -4.04 -33.34 -3.32
CA LEU A 180 -4.36 -34.75 -3.11
C LEU A 180 -3.16 -35.59 -3.54
N ASP A 181 -2.59 -36.34 -2.61
CA ASP A 181 -1.61 -37.38 -2.92
C ASP A 181 -2.29 -38.56 -3.64
N GLU A 182 -1.51 -39.35 -4.37
CA GLU A 182 -1.98 -40.54 -5.11
C GLU A 182 -2.72 -41.57 -4.21
N ASN A 183 -2.51 -41.49 -2.89
CA ASN A 183 -3.15 -42.32 -1.86
C ASN A 183 -4.46 -41.73 -1.28
N GLY A 184 -4.94 -40.60 -1.80
CA GLY A 184 -6.15 -39.92 -1.31
C GLY A 184 -5.97 -39.08 -0.04
N ALA A 185 -4.74 -38.93 0.45
CA ALA A 185 -4.41 -38.06 1.58
C ALA A 185 -4.17 -36.61 1.10
N VAL A 186 -4.65 -35.60 1.85
CA VAL A 186 -4.42 -34.20 1.50
C VAL A 186 -3.14 -33.70 2.18
N THR A 187 -2.14 -33.34 1.37
CA THR A 187 -0.92 -32.70 1.86
C THR A 187 -1.08 -31.17 1.88
N ARG A 188 -0.67 -30.55 2.98
CA ARG A 188 -0.69 -29.09 3.17
C ARG A 188 0.69 -28.54 2.85
N LYS A 189 0.82 -27.71 1.83
CA LYS A 189 2.06 -26.97 1.53
C LYS A 189 1.78 -25.48 1.63
N PHE A 190 2.75 -24.72 2.15
CA PHE A 190 2.65 -23.26 2.15
C PHE A 190 2.53 -22.76 0.71
N ALA A 191 1.44 -22.07 0.40
CA ALA A 191 1.24 -21.49 -0.91
C ALA A 191 2.02 -20.16 -0.98
N ARG A 192 3.16 -20.17 -1.69
CA ARG A 192 3.90 -18.95 -2.02
C ARG A 192 3.26 -18.15 -3.17
N SER A 193 2.31 -18.78 -3.88
CA SER A 193 1.52 -18.16 -4.94
C SER A 193 0.44 -17.31 -4.28
N GLY A 194 0.63 -15.98 -4.37
CA GLY A 194 -0.15 -15.00 -3.64
C GLY A 194 -1.61 -14.86 -4.07
N LEU A 195 -2.10 -13.63 -4.00
CA LEU A 195 -3.49 -13.18 -4.13
C LEU A 195 -4.25 -13.57 -5.42
N ASP A 196 -3.60 -14.25 -6.36
CA ASP A 196 -4.26 -14.85 -7.53
C ASP A 196 -5.05 -16.12 -7.19
N PHE A 197 -4.83 -16.71 -6.01
CA PHE A 197 -5.62 -17.85 -5.49
C PHE A 197 -6.83 -17.35 -4.69
N ASP A 198 -7.86 -16.90 -5.38
CA ASP A 198 -9.14 -16.50 -4.76
C ASP A 198 -9.84 -17.72 -4.16
N ALA A 199 -9.90 -17.76 -2.83
CA ALA A 199 -10.49 -18.85 -2.06
C ALA A 199 -11.96 -19.14 -2.46
N ASN A 200 -12.68 -18.13 -2.95
CA ASN A 200 -14.09 -18.25 -3.34
C ASN A 200 -14.31 -19.04 -4.62
N ARG A 201 -13.26 -19.17 -5.44
CA ARG A 201 -13.35 -19.82 -6.76
C ARG A 201 -13.10 -21.34 -6.69
N LYS A 202 -12.99 -21.90 -5.47
CA LYS A 202 -12.67 -23.32 -5.24
C LYS A 202 -13.78 -24.03 -4.46
N PRO A 203 -14.88 -24.44 -5.12
CA PRO A 203 -15.94 -25.21 -4.48
C PRO A 203 -15.45 -26.58 -3.96
N GLU A 204 -14.34 -27.09 -4.51
CA GLU A 204 -13.65 -28.31 -4.06
C GLU A 204 -13.25 -28.26 -2.57
N LEU A 205 -13.01 -27.08 -2.00
CA LEU A 205 -12.70 -26.94 -0.57
C LEU A 205 -13.88 -27.37 0.31
N GLU A 206 -15.12 -27.04 -0.08
CA GLU A 206 -16.32 -27.49 0.64
C GLU A 206 -16.46 -29.01 0.59
N GLU A 207 -16.09 -29.62 -0.54
CA GLU A 207 -16.11 -31.06 -0.71
C GLU A 207 -15.04 -31.75 0.16
N TYR A 208 -13.84 -31.17 0.27
CA TYR A 208 -12.80 -31.67 1.16
C TYR A 208 -13.19 -31.57 2.63
N VAL A 209 -13.87 -30.48 3.05
CA VAL A 209 -14.42 -30.38 4.42
C VAL A 209 -15.47 -31.46 4.65
N LYS A 210 -16.41 -31.67 3.71
CA LYS A 210 -17.47 -32.69 3.82
C LYS A 210 -16.91 -34.11 3.90
N LYS A 211 -15.82 -34.38 3.17
CA LYS A 211 -15.10 -35.67 3.22
C LYS A 211 -14.18 -35.82 4.44
N GLY A 212 -14.09 -34.80 5.31
CA GLY A 212 -13.22 -34.81 6.49
C GLY A 212 -11.72 -34.74 6.16
N LEU A 213 -11.36 -34.35 4.94
CA LEU A 213 -9.98 -34.28 4.47
C LEU A 213 -9.26 -33.02 4.94
N ILE A 214 -10.01 -31.94 5.21
CA ILE A 214 -9.49 -30.67 5.74
C ILE A 214 -10.32 -30.17 6.92
N GLU A 215 -9.72 -29.31 7.74
CA GLU A 215 -10.39 -28.64 8.84
C GLU A 215 -11.46 -27.66 8.32
N LYS A 216 -12.50 -27.40 9.12
CA LYS A 216 -13.55 -26.42 8.78
C LYS A 216 -13.00 -25.00 8.63
N ASP A 217 -11.98 -24.68 9.42
CA ASP A 217 -11.28 -23.40 9.40
C ASP A 217 -9.97 -23.53 8.63
N ILE A 218 -9.77 -22.63 7.67
CA ILE A 218 -8.54 -22.57 6.87
C ILE A 218 -7.87 -21.21 7.02
N TRP A 219 -6.57 -21.17 6.74
CA TRP A 219 -5.80 -19.94 6.73
C TRP A 219 -6.01 -19.16 5.43
N VAL A 220 -6.46 -17.92 5.57
CA VAL A 220 -6.61 -16.97 4.47
C VAL A 220 -5.80 -15.71 4.74
N THR A 221 -5.28 -15.10 3.68
CA THR A 221 -4.58 -13.82 3.75
C THR A 221 -5.39 -12.73 3.03
N PRO A 222 -5.65 -11.59 3.67
CA PRO A 222 -6.24 -10.46 2.99
C PRO A 222 -5.17 -9.83 2.09
N GLY A 223 -5.45 -9.71 0.79
CA GLY A 223 -4.59 -8.92 -0.07
C GLY A 223 -4.83 -7.45 0.17
N LEU A 224 -3.97 -6.78 0.92
CA LEU A 224 -4.06 -5.34 1.04
C LEU A 224 -3.39 -4.69 -0.17
N PRO A 225 -4.12 -3.89 -0.95
CA PRO A 225 -3.54 -3.18 -2.09
C PRO A 225 -2.50 -2.18 -1.62
N PHE A 226 -1.33 -2.14 -2.27
CA PHE A 226 -0.27 -1.21 -1.90
C PHE A 226 -0.67 0.26 -2.10
N MET A 227 -1.62 0.53 -3.02
CA MET A 227 -2.21 1.84 -3.21
C MET A 227 -2.84 2.43 -1.92
N LEU A 228 -3.36 1.57 -1.03
CA LEU A 228 -3.87 1.98 0.28
C LEU A 228 -2.75 2.54 1.15
N SER A 229 -1.62 1.83 1.22
CA SER A 229 -0.42 2.26 1.93
C SER A 229 0.14 3.56 1.35
N ILE A 230 0.17 3.71 0.01
CA ILE A 230 0.60 4.95 -0.65
C ILE A 230 -0.28 6.12 -0.26
N THR A 231 -1.60 5.92 -0.25
CA THR A 231 -2.55 7.00 0.09
C THR A 231 -2.44 7.39 1.55
N ALA A 232 -2.31 6.42 2.45
CA ALA A 232 -2.07 6.68 3.87
C ALA A 232 -0.70 7.36 4.07
N GLY A 233 0.33 6.93 3.34
CA GLY A 233 1.66 7.54 3.32
C GLY A 233 1.64 8.99 2.82
N PHE A 234 0.80 9.31 1.83
CA PHE A 234 0.59 10.68 1.36
C PHE A 234 -0.02 11.54 2.46
N ILE A 235 -1.09 11.06 3.12
CA ILE A 235 -1.75 11.79 4.20
C ILE A 235 -0.77 12.02 5.36
N THR A 236 -0.03 10.99 5.77
CA THR A 236 0.94 11.12 6.87
C THR A 236 2.10 12.03 6.50
N ALA A 237 2.60 11.98 5.26
CA ALA A 237 3.66 12.88 4.79
C ALA A 237 3.21 14.35 4.77
N VAL A 238 1.95 14.62 4.39
CA VAL A 238 1.37 15.98 4.42
C VAL A 238 1.22 16.49 5.86
N ILE A 239 0.70 15.65 6.76
CA ILE A 239 0.34 16.08 8.13
C ILE A 239 1.57 16.08 9.04
N PHE A 240 2.33 15.00 9.06
CA PHE A 240 3.41 14.76 10.00
C PHE A 240 4.78 14.93 9.37
N GLY A 241 4.92 14.65 8.08
CA GLY A 241 6.22 14.64 7.39
C GLY A 241 6.85 13.26 7.42
N ASP A 242 8.15 13.21 7.64
CA ASP A 242 8.94 11.99 7.64
C ASP A 242 8.94 11.32 9.02
N LEU A 243 8.16 10.25 9.14
CA LEU A 243 7.96 9.54 10.40
C LEU A 243 9.21 8.79 10.84
N ILE A 244 9.95 8.20 9.89
CA ILE A 244 11.13 7.38 10.21
C ILE A 244 12.27 8.30 10.59
N PHE A 245 12.51 9.36 9.81
CA PHE A 245 13.52 10.36 10.14
C PHE A 245 13.28 10.94 11.54
N TYR A 246 12.04 11.32 11.85
CA TYR A 246 11.70 11.82 13.18
C TYR A 246 11.95 10.77 14.27
N ALA A 247 11.51 9.53 14.09
CA ALA A 247 11.72 8.48 15.08
C ALA A 247 13.21 8.20 15.35
N VAL A 248 14.01 8.11 14.29
CA VAL A 248 15.46 7.89 14.38
C VAL A 248 16.16 9.08 15.02
N PHE A 249 15.81 10.31 14.62
CA PHE A 249 16.41 11.51 15.18
C PHE A 249 16.15 11.65 16.69
N ASN A 250 14.93 11.36 17.15
CA ASN A 250 14.62 11.39 18.59
C ASN A 250 15.31 10.27 19.37
N LEU A 251 15.49 9.09 18.78
CA LEU A 251 16.15 7.95 19.44
C LEU A 251 17.67 8.13 19.55
N ILE A 252 18.29 8.83 18.59
CA ILE A 252 19.73 9.14 18.60
C ILE A 252 20.01 10.45 19.36
N GLY A 253 19.05 11.37 19.40
CA GLY A 253 19.16 12.65 20.10
C GLY A 253 18.84 12.59 21.61
N SER A 254 18.41 11.43 22.13
CA SER A 254 18.26 11.13 23.56
C SER A 254 19.49 10.43 24.12
#